data_AF-A0AA88H4A7-F1
#
_entry.id   AF-A0AA88H4A7-F1
#
_cell.length_a   1.000
_cell.length_b   1.000
_cell.length_c   1.000
_cell.angle_alpha   90.00
_cell.angle_beta   90.00
_cell.angle_gamma   90.00
#
_symmetry.space_group_name_H-M   'P 1'
#
loop_
_entity.id
_entity.type
_entity.pdbx_description
1 polymer ?
#
loop_
_entity_poly.entity_id
_entity_poly.type
_entity_poly.pdbx_seq_one_letter_code
_entity_poly.pdbx_strand_id
1 'polypeptide(L)'
;MFSHGSHPETLATQIHPKELSGEIKQSLSTINEMYKEYYKKKALEEQLTKRKGNSNVLRRRLDMIIKHLTGHSLNSPKIQENNTTLHSSPLNHRDALTPRILPILLRASKKSLILLILLGGIVWIFYKKIKFNSITNNNRITERMAVKKITKHFSLIEILIAISIMVTFSGMTSIVYNDKLIESKIAYTRIELNLILQHVYLYYTTHGRYPVSLNDIENIKTIASFEDRWNQPYIYIPYIDWVLIIELLQKSNVDEREVNYQLECLQALINGIVSSNQTDIDPRIILVESSQRPLLFSFGYRKPIFADSFDESISTSSNEFRERIQLVAQWIKIAREKSVGLLRFQNTIQQLQNQLGHKEV
;
A
#
# COMPACT_ATOMS: atom_id res chain seq x y z
N MET A 1 -53.30 -4.82 4.38
CA MET A 1 -52.98 -5.64 3.19
C MET A 1 -51.47 -5.65 3.04
N PHE A 2 -50.78 -6.58 3.72
CA PHE A 2 -49.36 -6.79 3.52
C PHE A 2 -49.20 -8.09 2.75
N SER A 3 -48.65 -7.96 1.54
CA SER A 3 -48.36 -9.07 0.64
C SER A 3 -47.26 -9.93 1.23
N HIS A 4 -47.58 -11.17 1.62
CA HIS A 4 -46.58 -12.18 1.92
C HIS A 4 -45.86 -12.55 0.63
N GLY A 5 -44.65 -12.00 0.46
CA GLY A 5 -43.71 -12.46 -0.54
C GLY A 5 -43.30 -13.89 -0.22
N SER A 6 -43.75 -14.83 -1.07
CA SER A 6 -43.28 -16.21 -1.10
C SER A 6 -41.77 -16.21 -1.40
N HIS A 7 -40.96 -16.49 -0.39
CA HIS A 7 -39.55 -16.82 -0.62
C HIS A 7 -39.46 -18.10 -1.46
N PRO A 8 -38.64 -18.12 -2.52
CA PRO A 8 -38.39 -19.35 -3.26
C PRO A 8 -37.67 -20.32 -2.33
N GLU A 9 -38.29 -21.48 -2.07
CA GLU A 9 -37.59 -22.63 -1.50
C GLU A 9 -36.52 -23.05 -2.49
N THR A 10 -35.31 -22.53 -2.32
CA THR A 10 -34.12 -23.08 -2.95
C THR A 10 -33.98 -24.49 -2.43
N LEU A 11 -34.20 -25.49 -3.30
CA LEU A 11 -33.80 -26.87 -3.09
C LEU A 11 -32.36 -26.86 -2.60
N ALA A 12 -32.17 -27.10 -1.31
CA ALA A 12 -30.86 -27.32 -0.71
C ALA A 12 -30.35 -28.64 -1.28
N THR A 13 -29.60 -28.57 -2.38
CA THR A 13 -28.73 -29.66 -2.82
C THR A 13 -27.80 -29.95 -1.66
N GLN A 14 -28.05 -31.05 -0.93
CA GLN A 14 -27.14 -31.54 0.10
C GLN A 14 -25.77 -31.74 -0.54
N ILE A 15 -24.87 -30.78 -0.35
CA ILE A 15 -23.48 -30.93 -0.76
C ILE A 15 -22.91 -32.06 0.08
N HIS A 16 -22.44 -33.11 -0.59
CA HIS A 16 -21.90 -34.27 0.09
C HIS A 16 -20.63 -33.82 0.86
N PRO A 17 -20.42 -34.20 2.13
CA PRO A 17 -19.27 -33.78 2.94
C PRO A 17 -17.89 -34.08 2.33
N LYS A 18 -17.84 -34.84 1.22
CA LYS A 18 -16.65 -35.13 0.41
C LYS A 18 -16.12 -33.92 -0.35
N GLU A 19 -17.00 -33.15 -1.00
CA GLU A 19 -16.62 -32.00 -1.82
C GLU A 19 -16.12 -30.85 -0.94
N LEU A 20 -16.83 -30.63 0.17
CA LEU A 20 -16.55 -29.63 1.20
C LEU A 20 -15.15 -29.75 1.83
N SER A 21 -14.76 -30.97 2.23
CA SER A 21 -13.42 -31.18 2.79
C SER A 21 -12.32 -31.05 1.72
N GLY A 22 -12.66 -31.27 0.44
CA GLY A 22 -11.77 -31.08 -0.70
C GLY A 22 -11.42 -29.61 -0.92
N GLU A 23 -12.41 -28.72 -0.92
CA GLU A 23 -12.20 -27.29 -1.15
C GLU A 23 -11.49 -26.59 0.01
N ILE A 24 -11.85 -26.92 1.26
CA ILE A 24 -11.12 -26.43 2.44
C ILE A 24 -9.67 -26.90 2.38
N LYS A 25 -9.43 -28.17 2.03
CA LYS A 25 -8.08 -28.72 1.88
C LYS A 25 -7.30 -28.01 0.77
N GLN A 26 -7.93 -27.72 -0.36
CA GLN A 26 -7.31 -26.98 -1.45
C GLN A 26 -6.91 -25.58 -0.97
N SER A 27 -7.82 -24.85 -0.32
CA SER A 27 -7.56 -23.52 0.24
C SER A 27 -6.40 -23.53 1.24
N LEU A 28 -6.39 -24.48 2.18
CA LEU A 28 -5.29 -24.64 3.15
C LEU A 28 -3.95 -25.01 2.46
N SER A 29 -4.00 -25.79 1.39
CA SER A 29 -2.81 -26.14 0.60
C SER A 29 -2.25 -24.91 -0.12
N THR A 30 -3.12 -24.13 -0.77
CA THR A 30 -2.75 -22.89 -1.45
C THR A 30 -2.12 -21.89 -0.49
N ILE A 31 -2.69 -21.71 0.71
CA ILE A 31 -2.10 -20.87 1.76
C ILE A 31 -0.67 -21.34 2.06
N ASN A 32 -0.47 -22.63 2.32
CA ASN A 32 0.85 -23.18 2.65
C ASN A 32 1.87 -23.04 1.50
N GLU A 33 1.43 -23.18 0.24
CA GLU A 33 2.29 -22.97 -0.92
C GLU A 33 2.72 -21.50 -1.05
N MET A 34 1.80 -20.56 -0.90
CA MET A 34 2.12 -19.12 -0.87
C MET A 34 3.16 -18.80 0.21
N TYR A 35 3.03 -19.41 1.39
CA TYR A 35 4.03 -19.28 2.46
C TYR A 35 5.41 -19.79 2.03
N LYS A 36 5.49 -20.99 1.47
CA LYS A 36 6.75 -21.57 1.03
C LYS A 36 7.43 -20.71 -0.03
N GLU A 37 6.68 -20.21 -0.99
CA GLU A 37 7.20 -19.33 -2.04
C GLU A 37 7.72 -18.01 -1.48
N TYR A 38 6.96 -17.38 -0.58
CA TYR A 38 7.37 -16.15 0.09
C TYR A 38 8.72 -16.32 0.82
N TYR A 39 8.89 -17.41 1.60
CA TYR A 39 10.16 -17.66 2.30
C TYR A 39 11.31 -17.99 1.37
N LYS A 40 11.05 -18.72 0.27
CA LYS A 40 12.06 -19.00 -0.73
C LYS A 40 12.58 -17.69 -1.35
N LYS A 41 11.68 -16.74 -1.65
CA LYS A 41 12.03 -15.41 -2.16
C LYS A 41 12.80 -14.59 -1.12
N LYS A 42 12.32 -14.53 0.12
CA LYS A 42 12.97 -13.80 1.23
C LYS A 42 14.37 -14.31 1.54
N ALA A 43 14.56 -15.64 1.58
CA ALA A 43 15.87 -16.25 1.76
C ALA A 43 16.84 -15.91 0.61
N LEU A 44 16.34 -15.85 -0.62
CA LEU A 44 17.13 -15.44 -1.79
C LEU A 44 17.52 -13.96 -1.71
N GLU A 45 16.61 -13.07 -1.30
CA GLU A 45 16.87 -11.65 -1.09
C GLU A 45 17.90 -11.41 0.03
N GLU A 46 17.81 -12.15 1.14
CA GLU A 46 18.81 -12.14 2.21
C GLU A 46 20.20 -12.60 1.73
N GLN A 47 20.26 -13.60 0.85
CA GLN A 47 21.51 -14.02 0.24
C GLN A 47 22.08 -12.97 -0.71
N LEU A 48 21.23 -12.32 -1.52
CA LEU A 48 21.64 -11.24 -2.42
C LEU A 48 22.12 -10.00 -1.66
N THR A 49 21.45 -9.64 -0.57
CA THR A 49 21.87 -8.51 0.29
C THR A 49 23.18 -8.80 1.00
N LYS A 50 23.39 -10.03 1.52
CA LYS A 50 24.70 -10.45 2.06
C LYS A 50 25.82 -10.38 1.00
N ARG A 51 25.54 -10.81 -0.24
CA ARG A 51 26.50 -10.69 -1.36
C ARG A 51 26.83 -9.23 -1.70
N LYS A 52 25.82 -8.35 -1.75
CA LYS A 52 26.00 -6.90 -1.97
C LYS A 52 26.74 -6.21 -0.82
N GLY A 53 26.48 -6.62 0.43
CA GLY A 53 27.24 -6.17 1.59
C GLY A 53 28.73 -6.51 1.45
N ASN A 54 29.02 -7.76 1.09
CA ASN A 54 30.39 -8.20 0.85
C ASN A 54 31.06 -7.50 -0.33
N SER A 55 30.34 -7.20 -1.42
CA SER A 55 30.89 -6.42 -2.54
C SER A 55 31.23 -4.99 -2.13
N ASN A 56 30.44 -4.36 -1.27
CA ASN A 56 30.73 -3.02 -0.75
C ASN A 56 31.95 -3.02 0.18
N VAL A 57 32.11 -4.07 1.00
CA VAL A 57 33.32 -4.28 1.82
C VAL A 57 34.55 -4.49 0.93
N LEU A 58 34.42 -5.28 -0.14
CA LEU A 58 35.50 -5.50 -1.11
C LEU A 58 35.88 -4.20 -1.83
N ARG A 59 34.89 -3.38 -2.23
CA ARG A 59 35.11 -2.09 -2.88
C ARG A 59 35.84 -1.11 -1.95
N ARG A 60 35.47 -1.05 -0.67
CA ARG A 60 36.20 -0.26 0.35
C ARG A 60 37.63 -0.74 0.56
N ARG A 61 37.89 -2.06 0.53
CA ARG A 61 39.24 -2.62 0.61
C ARG A 61 40.06 -2.27 -0.63
N LEU A 62 39.46 -2.36 -1.82
CA LEU A 62 40.10 -1.98 -3.09
C LEU A 62 40.45 -0.49 -3.12
N ASP A 63 39.55 0.38 -2.66
CA ASP A 63 39.81 1.82 -2.53
C ASP A 63 40.95 2.12 -1.54
N MET A 64 41.05 1.38 -0.43
CA MET A 64 42.19 1.49 0.50
C MET A 64 43.52 1.06 -0.16
N ILE A 65 43.51 -0.06 -0.90
CA ILE A 65 44.69 -0.55 -1.61
C ILE A 65 45.11 0.46 -2.68
N ILE A 66 44.16 0.99 -3.45
CA ILE A 66 44.43 2.03 -4.46
C ILE A 66 45.01 3.27 -3.80
N LYS A 67 44.46 3.75 -2.67
CA LYS A 67 45.01 4.89 -1.92
C LYS A 67 46.43 4.64 -1.39
N HIS A 68 46.75 3.42 -0.97
CA HIS A 68 48.11 3.06 -0.56
C HIS A 68 49.07 2.97 -1.73
N LEU A 69 48.62 2.45 -2.88
CA LEU A 69 49.44 2.34 -4.09
C LEU A 69 49.64 3.70 -4.79
N THR A 70 48.68 4.62 -4.68
CA THR A 70 48.78 5.98 -5.24
C THR A 70 49.37 6.99 -4.25
N GLY A 71 49.66 6.59 -3.01
CA GLY A 71 50.06 7.46 -1.90
C GLY A 71 51.45 7.20 -1.32
N HIS A 72 52.47 7.07 -2.17
CA HIS A 72 53.88 7.27 -1.80
C HIS A 72 54.68 7.89 -2.98
N SER A 73 54.18 8.99 -3.53
CA SER A 73 55.00 9.88 -4.35
C SER A 73 54.42 11.27 -4.31
N LEU A 74 54.81 12.04 -3.30
CA LEU A 74 54.95 13.50 -3.33
C LEU A 74 55.51 13.94 -1.98
N ASN A 75 56.84 13.87 -1.86
CA ASN A 75 57.55 14.77 -0.96
C ASN A 75 57.31 16.20 -1.48
N SER A 76 56.63 17.02 -0.67
CA SER A 76 56.55 18.46 -0.84
C SER A 76 56.92 19.12 0.49
N PRO A 77 57.77 20.16 0.48
CA PRO A 77 58.38 20.70 1.69
C PRO A 77 57.40 21.51 2.53
N LYS A 78 57.70 21.54 3.84
CA LYS A 78 57.04 22.35 4.86
C LYS A 78 57.10 23.84 4.48
N ILE A 79 55.94 24.46 4.32
CA ILE A 79 55.77 25.92 4.51
C ILE A 79 54.82 26.08 5.69
N GLN A 80 55.35 26.66 6.77
CA GLN A 80 54.58 27.21 7.88
C GLN A 80 53.84 28.45 7.37
N GLU A 81 52.53 28.51 7.54
CA GLU A 81 51.84 29.78 7.71
C GLU A 81 50.52 29.60 8.48
N ASN A 82 50.20 30.65 9.22
CA ASN A 82 49.31 30.69 10.37
C ASN A 82 47.81 30.64 10.03
N ASN A 83 47.05 30.14 11.00
CA ASN A 83 45.66 30.48 11.37
C ASN A 83 44.81 31.26 10.34
N THR A 84 43.72 30.64 9.87
CA THR A 84 42.34 31.16 10.09
C THR A 84 41.31 30.18 9.53
N THR A 85 40.24 30.03 10.30
CA THR A 85 39.02 29.28 10.04
C THR A 85 38.25 29.79 8.83
N LEU A 86 37.97 28.95 7.83
CA LEU A 86 36.73 29.02 7.03
C LEU A 86 36.53 27.77 6.17
N HIS A 87 35.39 27.11 6.39
CA HIS A 87 34.88 25.99 5.60
C HIS A 87 34.64 26.45 4.15
N SER A 88 35.39 25.90 3.20
CA SER A 88 35.02 25.87 1.78
C SER A 88 35.44 24.54 1.18
N SER A 89 34.47 23.83 0.60
CA SER A 89 34.68 22.58 -0.12
C SER A 89 34.87 22.89 -1.61
N PRO A 90 35.91 22.39 -2.29
CA PRO A 90 36.06 22.60 -3.72
C PRO A 90 35.30 21.53 -4.53
N LEU A 91 34.51 22.01 -5.50
CA LEU A 91 34.09 21.26 -6.68
C LEU A 91 35.31 21.05 -7.60
N ASN A 92 35.55 19.82 -8.02
CA ASN A 92 35.98 19.52 -9.38
C ASN A 92 35.83 18.02 -9.68
N HIS A 93 34.90 17.68 -10.58
CA HIS A 93 35.20 16.71 -11.62
C HIS A 93 34.35 17.02 -12.85
N ARG A 94 35.05 17.40 -13.92
CA ARG A 94 34.59 17.26 -15.30
C ARG A 94 34.28 15.79 -15.55
N ASP A 95 33.16 15.51 -16.22
CA ASP A 95 33.12 14.59 -17.34
C ASP A 95 31.94 14.91 -18.27
N ALA A 96 32.18 14.67 -19.55
CA ALA A 96 31.42 15.09 -20.69
C ALA A 96 30.02 14.46 -20.77
N LEU A 97 28.99 15.28 -20.98
CA LEU A 97 27.70 14.84 -21.52
C LEU A 97 27.25 15.82 -22.61
N THR A 98 27.17 15.27 -23.80
CA THR A 98 26.67 15.83 -25.04
C THR A 98 25.21 16.30 -24.92
N PRO A 99 24.76 17.34 -25.66
CA PRO A 99 23.38 17.81 -25.58
C PRO A 99 22.50 16.92 -26.46
N ARG A 100 21.82 15.95 -25.85
CA ARG A 100 20.77 15.13 -26.50
C ARG A 100 19.39 15.36 -25.89
N ILE A 101 19.08 16.60 -25.51
CA ILE A 101 17.80 16.96 -24.88
C ILE A 101 16.71 17.37 -25.91
N LEU A 102 17.04 17.50 -27.19
CA LEU A 102 16.07 18.02 -28.16
C LEU A 102 14.91 17.09 -28.59
N PRO A 103 14.93 15.73 -28.48
CA PRO A 103 13.78 14.94 -28.94
C PRO A 103 12.76 14.57 -27.84
N ILE A 104 13.00 14.87 -26.55
CA ILE A 104 12.08 14.47 -25.47
C ILE A 104 10.87 15.42 -25.33
N LEU A 105 10.95 16.64 -25.88
CA LEU A 105 9.85 17.61 -25.86
C LEU A 105 8.72 17.32 -26.86
N LEU A 106 8.89 16.36 -27.78
CA LEU A 106 7.87 15.99 -28.79
C LEU A 106 6.97 14.81 -28.38
N ARG A 107 7.12 14.26 -27.17
CA ARG A 107 6.22 13.24 -26.59
C ARG A 107 5.36 13.78 -25.45
N ALA A 108 5.00 15.05 -25.52
CA ALA A 108 4.08 15.67 -24.57
C ALA A 108 2.68 15.06 -24.73
N SER A 109 2.19 14.38 -23.69
CA SER A 109 0.80 13.92 -23.64
C SER A 109 -0.17 15.08 -23.85
N LYS A 110 -1.37 14.82 -24.39
CA LYS A 110 -2.40 15.85 -24.62
C LYS A 110 -2.66 16.76 -23.40
N LYS A 111 -2.40 16.28 -22.18
CA LYS A 111 -2.51 17.04 -20.92
C LYS A 111 -1.48 18.17 -20.79
N SER A 112 -0.27 18.00 -21.32
CA SER A 112 0.78 19.03 -21.30
C SER A 112 0.45 20.21 -22.23
N LEU A 113 -0.17 19.94 -23.38
CA LEU A 113 -0.59 20.99 -24.32
C LEU A 113 -1.75 21.83 -23.75
N ILE A 114 -2.67 21.19 -23.02
CA ILE A 114 -3.76 21.89 -22.31
C ILE A 114 -3.18 22.84 -21.23
N LEU A 115 -2.16 22.40 -20.48
CA LEU A 115 -1.53 23.24 -19.45
C LEU A 115 -0.86 24.49 -20.07
N LEU A 116 -0.22 24.33 -21.23
CA LEU A 116 0.46 25.42 -21.95
C LEU A 116 -0.54 26.44 -22.50
N ILE A 117 -1.70 25.98 -23.02
CA ILE A 117 -2.80 26.85 -23.44
C ILE A 117 -3.41 27.59 -22.24
N LEU A 118 -3.58 26.93 -21.09
CA LEU A 118 -4.10 27.55 -19.88
C LEU A 118 -3.15 28.64 -19.35
N LEU A 119 -1.85 28.36 -19.29
CA LEU A 119 -0.82 29.35 -18.92
C LEU A 119 -0.80 30.53 -19.89
N GLY A 120 -0.86 30.27 -21.21
CA GLY A 120 -0.95 31.32 -22.22
C GLY A 120 -2.22 32.17 -22.08
N GLY A 121 -3.35 31.55 -21.75
CA GLY A 121 -4.62 32.23 -21.50
C GLY A 121 -4.58 33.14 -20.27
N ILE A 122 -4.00 32.68 -19.16
CA ILE A 122 -3.85 33.48 -17.93
C ILE A 122 -2.95 34.70 -18.20
N VAL A 123 -1.82 34.51 -18.89
CA VAL A 123 -0.90 35.59 -19.27
C VAL A 123 -1.59 36.60 -20.19
N TRP A 124 -2.38 36.13 -21.17
CA TRP A 124 -3.14 37.01 -22.06
C TRP A 124 -4.21 37.81 -21.30
N ILE A 125 -4.98 37.17 -20.40
CA ILE A 125 -5.97 37.88 -19.56
C ILE A 125 -5.29 38.97 -18.72
N PHE A 126 -4.15 38.66 -18.12
CA PHE A 126 -3.36 39.65 -17.36
C PHE A 126 -2.90 40.81 -18.26
N TYR A 127 -2.35 40.52 -19.44
CA TYR A 127 -1.89 41.52 -20.38
C TYR A 127 -3.04 42.42 -20.87
N LYS A 128 -4.20 41.83 -21.18
CA LYS A 128 -5.40 42.57 -21.60
C LYS A 128 -5.91 43.46 -20.47
N LYS A 129 -5.94 42.98 -19.23
CA LYS A 129 -6.37 43.75 -18.06
C LYS A 129 -5.45 44.94 -17.80
N ILE A 130 -4.13 44.76 -17.91
CA ILE A 130 -3.15 45.85 -17.76
C ILE A 130 -3.32 46.89 -18.87
N LYS A 131 -3.44 46.44 -20.13
CA LYS A 131 -3.61 47.36 -21.28
C LYS A 131 -4.95 48.11 -21.24
N PHE A 132 -6.03 47.45 -20.83
CA PHE A 132 -7.35 48.08 -20.74
C PHE A 132 -7.42 49.09 -19.60
N ASN A 133 -6.83 48.78 -18.44
CA ASN A 133 -6.77 49.70 -17.30
C ASN A 133 -5.90 50.95 -17.58
N SER A 134 -4.93 50.84 -18.48
CA SER A 134 -4.13 51.97 -18.98
C SER A 134 -4.95 52.90 -19.88
N ILE A 135 -5.85 52.35 -20.71
CA ILE A 135 -6.64 53.13 -21.68
C ILE A 135 -7.84 53.83 -21.01
N THR A 136 -8.47 53.22 -20.01
CA THR A 136 -9.63 53.81 -19.32
C THR A 136 -9.29 54.95 -18.36
N ASN A 137 -8.02 55.16 -18.02
CA ASN A 137 -7.60 56.18 -17.06
C ASN A 137 -7.25 57.54 -17.68
N ASN A 138 -7.43 57.71 -19.00
CA ASN A 138 -7.13 58.98 -19.68
C ASN A 138 -8.31 59.92 -19.86
N ASN A 139 -9.57 59.50 -19.63
CA ASN A 139 -10.73 60.30 -20.04
C ASN A 139 -11.69 60.75 -18.93
N ARG A 140 -11.45 60.46 -17.64
CA ARG A 140 -12.24 61.08 -16.56
C ARG A 140 -11.37 61.34 -15.33
N ILE A 141 -11.52 62.55 -14.78
CA ILE A 141 -10.90 63.08 -13.55
C ILE A 141 -9.63 63.92 -13.81
N THR A 142 -9.82 65.01 -14.55
CA THR A 142 -9.30 66.33 -14.13
C THR A 142 -10.18 66.83 -12.98
N GLU A 143 -9.93 66.39 -11.74
CA GLU A 143 -10.26 67.18 -10.53
C GLU A 143 -9.63 66.57 -9.26
N ARG A 144 -8.48 67.15 -8.89
CA ARG A 144 -7.98 67.42 -7.53
C ARG A 144 -8.31 66.42 -6.41
N MET A 145 -7.81 65.20 -6.52
CA MET A 145 -7.13 64.58 -5.37
C MET A 145 -5.68 64.32 -5.75
N ALA A 146 -4.79 65.13 -5.19
CA ALA A 146 -3.35 65.00 -5.36
C ALA A 146 -2.86 63.76 -4.60
N VAL A 147 -3.19 62.57 -5.10
CA VAL A 147 -2.42 61.37 -4.80
C VAL A 147 -1.07 61.61 -5.44
N LYS A 148 -0.11 62.05 -4.61
CA LYS A 148 1.29 62.21 -4.97
C LYS A 148 1.76 60.86 -5.51
N LYS A 149 1.74 60.70 -6.84
CA LYS A 149 2.22 59.50 -7.53
C LYS A 149 3.73 59.42 -7.28
N ILE A 150 4.10 58.75 -6.20
CA ILE A 150 5.47 58.33 -5.93
C ILE A 150 5.73 57.18 -6.92
N THR A 151 6.06 57.52 -8.16
CA THR A 151 6.58 56.55 -9.13
C THR A 151 8.02 56.25 -8.75
N LYS A 152 8.21 55.40 -7.71
CA LYS A 152 9.50 54.78 -7.47
C LYS A 152 9.77 53.87 -8.67
N HIS A 153 10.73 54.27 -9.50
CA HIS A 153 11.26 53.40 -10.54
C HIS A 153 12.02 52.29 -9.84
N PHE A 154 11.46 51.07 -9.85
CA PHE A 154 12.16 49.88 -9.41
C PHE A 154 13.38 49.70 -10.31
N SER A 155 14.56 49.60 -9.69
CA SER A 155 15.77 49.33 -10.44
C SER A 155 15.72 47.92 -11.00
N LEU A 156 16.29 47.70 -12.18
CA LEU A 156 16.36 46.37 -12.80
C LEU A 156 16.99 45.34 -11.85
N ILE A 157 17.98 45.76 -11.05
CA ILE A 157 18.61 44.90 -10.04
C ILE A 157 17.65 44.49 -8.93
N GLU A 158 16.74 45.37 -8.51
CA GLU A 158 15.77 45.11 -7.44
C GLU A 158 14.73 44.09 -7.89
N ILE A 159 14.28 44.20 -9.15
CA ILE A 159 13.38 43.20 -9.78
C ILE A 159 14.08 41.84 -9.86
N LEU A 160 15.36 41.80 -10.26
CA LEU A 160 16.12 40.57 -10.39
C LEU A 160 16.33 39.87 -9.03
N ILE A 161 16.61 40.65 -7.98
CA ILE A 161 16.68 40.15 -6.60
C ILE A 161 15.32 39.60 -6.16
N ALA A 162 14.22 40.32 -6.41
CA ALA A 162 12.87 39.87 -6.04
C ALA A 162 12.49 38.55 -6.73
N ILE A 163 12.81 38.39 -8.02
CA ILE A 163 12.59 37.13 -8.75
C ILE A 163 13.43 36.01 -8.13
N SER A 164 14.69 36.27 -7.79
CA SER A 164 15.56 35.28 -7.15
C SER A 164 15.00 34.80 -5.79
N ILE A 165 14.49 35.73 -4.97
CA ILE A 165 13.84 35.41 -3.69
C ILE A 165 12.56 34.61 -3.93
N MET A 166 11.73 34.98 -4.90
CA MET A 166 10.50 34.23 -5.21
C MET A 166 10.79 32.80 -5.69
N VAL A 167 11.80 32.61 -6.55
CA VAL A 167 12.18 31.28 -7.05
C VAL A 167 12.71 30.40 -5.92
N THR A 168 13.59 30.93 -5.08
CA THR A 168 14.14 30.19 -3.93
C THR A 168 13.07 29.84 -2.90
N PHE A 169 12.17 30.76 -2.59
CA PHE A 169 11.05 30.53 -1.66
C PHE A 169 10.03 29.52 -2.23
N SER A 170 9.71 29.61 -3.52
CA SER A 170 8.84 28.64 -4.22
C SER A 170 9.42 27.23 -4.20
N GLY A 171 10.74 27.10 -4.45
CA GLY A 171 11.44 25.82 -4.36
C GLY A 171 11.37 25.18 -2.96
N MET A 172 11.60 25.97 -1.91
CA MET A 172 11.55 25.49 -0.52
C MET A 172 10.13 25.11 -0.08
N THR A 173 9.13 25.93 -0.40
CA THR A 173 7.73 25.69 -0.02
C THR A 173 7.13 24.47 -0.74
N SER A 174 7.53 24.20 -1.98
CA SER A 174 7.06 23.03 -2.74
C SER A 174 7.43 21.70 -2.08
N ILE A 175 8.64 21.56 -1.55
CA ILE A 175 9.11 20.33 -0.87
C ILE A 175 8.29 20.09 0.40
N VAL A 176 8.17 21.12 1.26
CA VAL A 176 7.43 21.04 2.52
C VAL A 176 5.93 20.77 2.27
N TYR A 177 5.36 21.40 1.25
CA TYR A 177 3.97 21.20 0.88
C TYR A 177 3.70 19.76 0.44
N ASN A 178 4.59 19.16 -0.36
CA ASN A 178 4.42 17.79 -0.82
C ASN A 178 4.44 16.79 0.34
N ASP A 179 5.34 16.96 1.30
CA ASP A 179 5.40 16.10 2.49
C ASP A 179 4.12 16.21 3.32
N LYS A 180 3.63 17.43 3.54
CA LYS A 180 2.37 17.67 4.26
C LYS A 180 1.14 17.14 3.52
N LEU A 181 1.15 17.20 2.19
CA LEU A 181 0.09 16.63 1.37
C LEU A 181 0.06 15.10 1.48
N ILE A 182 1.22 14.45 1.46
CA ILE A 182 1.32 12.99 1.64
C ILE A 182 0.86 12.59 3.05
N GLU A 183 1.32 13.31 4.08
CA GLU A 183 0.92 13.08 5.48
C GLU A 183 -0.60 13.22 5.66
N SER A 184 -1.19 14.28 5.10
CA SER A 184 -2.63 14.51 5.12
C SER A 184 -3.41 13.40 4.43
N LYS A 185 -2.94 12.91 3.27
CA LYS A 185 -3.55 11.78 2.57
C LYS A 185 -3.51 10.50 3.40
N ILE A 186 -2.37 10.19 4.03
CA ILE A 186 -2.23 9.02 4.90
C ILE A 186 -3.19 9.10 6.09
N ALA A 187 -3.23 10.25 6.77
CA ALA A 187 -4.11 10.47 7.91
C ALA A 187 -5.59 10.31 7.51
N TYR A 188 -5.97 10.89 6.38
CA TYR A 188 -7.32 10.77 5.86
C TYR A 188 -7.68 9.33 5.50
N THR A 189 -6.81 8.60 4.79
CA THR A 189 -7.02 7.18 4.47
C THR A 189 -7.19 6.34 5.74
N ARG A 190 -6.43 6.64 6.80
CA ARG A 190 -6.59 5.96 8.10
C ARG A 190 -7.94 6.24 8.75
N ILE A 191 -8.45 7.47 8.64
CA ILE A 191 -9.78 7.82 9.15
C ILE A 191 -10.85 7.02 8.40
N GLU A 192 -10.79 6.94 7.07
CA GLU A 192 -11.75 6.15 6.28
C GLU A 192 -11.70 4.66 6.60
N LEU A 193 -10.50 4.10 6.72
CA LEU A 193 -10.32 2.71 7.13
C LEU A 193 -10.95 2.44 8.51
N ASN A 194 -10.74 3.31 9.49
CA ASN A 194 -11.38 3.18 10.80
C ASN A 194 -12.90 3.29 10.73
N LEU A 195 -13.41 4.19 9.89
CA LEU A 195 -14.84 4.36 9.68
C LEU A 195 -15.46 3.08 9.11
N ILE A 196 -14.85 2.50 8.06
CA ILE A 196 -15.28 1.23 7.47
C ILE A 196 -15.26 0.12 8.54
N LEU A 197 -14.19 0.04 9.33
CA LEU A 197 -14.06 -0.97 10.38
C LEU A 197 -15.16 -0.83 11.46
N GLN A 198 -15.56 0.39 11.82
CA GLN A 198 -16.70 0.62 12.72
C GLN A 198 -18.01 0.07 12.12
N HIS A 199 -18.23 0.24 10.82
CA HIS A 199 -19.40 -0.33 10.14
C HIS A 199 -19.35 -1.86 10.08
N VAL A 200 -18.17 -2.45 9.91
CA VAL A 200 -17.98 -3.90 10.01
C VAL A 200 -18.39 -4.41 11.40
N TYR A 201 -17.99 -3.72 12.47
CA TYR A 201 -18.43 -4.08 13.83
C TYR A 201 -19.93 -3.89 14.04
N LEU A 202 -20.51 -2.81 13.50
CA LEU A 202 -21.96 -2.60 13.57
C LEU A 202 -22.71 -3.73 12.83
N TYR A 203 -22.21 -4.17 11.68
CA TYR A 203 -22.76 -5.31 10.95
C TYR A 203 -22.71 -6.59 11.79
N TYR A 204 -21.60 -6.83 12.50
CA TYR A 204 -21.48 -7.96 13.42
C TYR A 204 -22.52 -7.91 14.54
N THR A 205 -22.75 -6.74 15.14
CA THR A 205 -23.76 -6.61 16.21
C THR A 205 -25.19 -6.85 15.73
N THR A 206 -25.47 -6.62 14.45
CA THR A 206 -26.82 -6.79 13.87
C THR A 206 -27.07 -8.20 13.34
N HIS A 207 -26.05 -8.83 12.74
CA HIS A 207 -26.18 -10.13 12.09
C HIS A 207 -25.55 -11.30 12.88
N GLY A 208 -24.81 -11.01 13.95
CA GLY A 208 -24.08 -12.00 14.75
C GLY A 208 -22.83 -12.57 14.07
N ARG A 209 -22.44 -12.06 12.90
CA ARG A 209 -21.29 -12.50 12.11
C ARG A 209 -20.67 -11.36 11.32
N TYR A 210 -19.39 -11.46 11.00
CA TYR A 210 -18.71 -10.45 10.19
C TYR A 210 -19.14 -10.57 8.72
N PRO A 211 -19.23 -9.46 7.96
CA PRO A 211 -19.49 -9.53 6.54
C PRO A 211 -18.32 -10.22 5.82
N VAL A 212 -18.60 -10.96 4.75
CA VAL A 212 -17.56 -11.62 3.93
C VAL A 212 -16.90 -10.59 3.03
N SER A 213 -17.71 -9.68 2.48
CA SER A 213 -17.30 -8.59 1.61
C SER A 213 -17.79 -7.26 2.17
N LEU A 214 -17.04 -6.18 1.90
CA LEU A 214 -17.50 -4.84 2.21
C LEU A 214 -18.80 -4.48 1.47
N ASN A 215 -19.09 -5.14 0.35
CA ASN A 215 -20.34 -4.94 -0.39
C ASN A 215 -21.58 -5.42 0.35
N ASP A 216 -21.42 -6.31 1.34
CA ASP A 216 -22.54 -6.86 2.13
C ASP A 216 -23.07 -5.84 3.15
N ILE A 217 -22.28 -4.79 3.43
CA ILE A 217 -22.66 -3.73 4.35
C ILE A 217 -23.52 -2.71 3.60
N GLU A 218 -24.81 -2.69 3.92
CA GLU A 218 -25.73 -1.67 3.42
C GLU A 218 -25.22 -0.27 3.79
N ASN A 219 -25.30 0.67 2.85
CA ASN A 219 -24.90 2.08 3.01
C ASN A 219 -23.40 2.37 3.13
N ILE A 220 -22.49 1.39 3.07
CA ILE A 220 -21.06 1.70 3.19
C ILE A 220 -20.55 2.68 2.11
N LYS A 221 -21.11 2.59 0.89
CA LYS A 221 -20.79 3.48 -0.25
C LYS A 221 -21.18 4.94 -0.04
N THR A 222 -22.13 5.21 0.86
CA THR A 222 -22.53 6.59 1.16
C THR A 222 -21.61 7.24 2.18
N ILE A 223 -20.81 6.44 2.88
CA ILE A 223 -20.05 6.86 4.07
C ILE A 223 -18.55 6.94 3.79
N ALA A 224 -18.02 6.00 3.00
CA ALA A 224 -16.62 6.00 2.59
C ALA A 224 -16.49 5.69 1.09
N SER A 225 -15.47 6.26 0.44
CA SER A 225 -15.03 5.73 -0.84
C SER A 225 -14.47 4.32 -0.65
N PHE A 226 -14.69 3.42 -1.60
CA PHE A 226 -14.02 2.11 -1.58
C PHE A 226 -12.58 2.14 -2.09
N GLU A 227 -12.10 3.33 -2.40
CA GLU A 227 -10.77 3.59 -2.91
C GLU A 227 -10.08 4.61 -2.02
N ASP A 228 -8.77 4.42 -1.85
CA ASP A 228 -7.92 5.33 -1.12
C ASP A 228 -7.55 6.59 -1.93
N ARG A 229 -6.75 7.48 -1.33
CA ARG A 229 -6.27 8.72 -1.98
C ARG A 229 -5.26 8.52 -3.11
N TRP A 230 -4.95 7.26 -3.44
CA TRP A 230 -4.15 6.83 -4.58
C TRP A 230 -4.97 6.00 -5.59
N ASN A 231 -6.30 5.98 -5.43
CA ASN A 231 -7.25 5.24 -6.28
C ASN A 231 -7.01 3.73 -6.25
N GLN A 232 -6.57 3.20 -5.11
CA GLN A 232 -6.42 1.77 -4.89
C GLN A 232 -7.54 1.29 -3.98
N PRO A 233 -8.14 0.12 -4.25
CA PRO A 233 -9.23 -0.40 -3.45
C PRO A 233 -8.75 -0.77 -2.05
N TYR A 234 -9.62 -0.57 -1.06
CA TYR A 234 -9.37 -1.11 0.28
C TYR A 234 -9.42 -2.63 0.28
N ILE A 235 -8.49 -3.24 1.01
CA ILE A 235 -8.43 -4.68 1.19
C ILE A 235 -9.03 -5.00 2.54
N TYR A 236 -10.11 -5.78 2.49
CA TYR A 236 -10.80 -6.30 3.64
C TYR A 236 -10.61 -7.81 3.72
N ILE A 237 -10.31 -8.28 4.92
CA ILE A 237 -10.18 -9.71 5.24
C ILE A 237 -11.04 -9.95 6.48
N PRO A 238 -12.06 -10.83 6.39
CA PRO A 238 -12.92 -11.12 7.53
C PRO A 238 -12.15 -11.84 8.65
N TYR A 239 -12.73 -11.81 9.85
CA TYR A 239 -12.22 -12.60 10.98
C TYR A 239 -12.36 -14.09 10.68
N ILE A 240 -11.30 -14.86 10.97
CA ILE A 240 -11.25 -16.30 10.74
C ILE A 240 -11.10 -17.03 12.06
N ASP A 241 -12.15 -17.76 12.42
CA ASP A 241 -12.14 -18.62 13.60
C ASP A 241 -11.59 -20.00 13.23
N TRP A 242 -10.29 -20.18 13.45
CA TRP A 242 -9.62 -21.45 13.18
C TRP A 242 -10.15 -22.61 14.03
N VAL A 243 -10.64 -22.33 15.25
CA VAL A 243 -11.19 -23.36 16.14
C VAL A 243 -12.51 -23.85 15.56
N LEU A 244 -13.38 -22.93 15.16
CA LEU A 244 -14.64 -23.26 14.50
C LEU A 244 -14.41 -24.08 13.22
N ILE A 245 -13.45 -23.70 12.38
CA ILE A 245 -13.09 -24.48 11.18
C ILE A 245 -12.69 -25.91 11.54
N ILE A 246 -11.86 -26.09 12.59
CA ILE A 246 -11.46 -27.42 13.06
C ILE A 246 -12.66 -28.21 13.57
N GLU A 247 -13.58 -27.58 14.30
CA GLU A 247 -14.81 -28.23 14.78
C GLU A 247 -15.74 -28.66 13.64
N LEU A 248 -15.94 -27.78 12.64
CA LEU A 248 -16.75 -28.08 11.46
C LEU A 248 -16.17 -29.26 10.68
N LEU A 249 -14.84 -29.37 10.61
CA LEU A 249 -14.18 -30.53 9.99
C LEU A 249 -14.31 -31.84 10.80
N GLN A 250 -14.67 -31.77 12.09
CA GLN A 250 -14.84 -32.94 12.96
C GLN A 250 -16.29 -33.41 13.07
N LYS A 251 -17.25 -32.49 12.99
CA LYS A 251 -18.68 -32.80 13.10
C LYS A 251 -19.16 -33.53 11.83
N SER A 252 -19.99 -34.56 12.01
CA SER A 252 -20.56 -35.36 10.91
C SER A 252 -21.83 -34.75 10.32
N ASN A 253 -22.52 -33.91 11.08
CA ASN A 253 -23.71 -33.18 10.66
C ASN A 253 -23.44 -31.68 10.85
N VAL A 254 -23.19 -30.99 9.74
CA VAL A 254 -22.73 -29.60 9.74
C VAL A 254 -23.70 -28.76 8.92
N ASP A 255 -24.03 -27.57 9.41
CA ASP A 255 -24.81 -26.61 8.64
C ASP A 255 -23.99 -26.12 7.43
N GLU A 256 -24.52 -26.38 6.24
CA GLU A 256 -23.91 -26.01 4.97
C GLU A 256 -23.67 -24.50 4.87
N ARG A 257 -24.59 -23.71 5.44
CA ARG A 257 -24.49 -22.24 5.43
C ARG A 257 -23.24 -21.75 6.15
N GLU A 258 -22.93 -22.37 7.28
CA GLU A 258 -21.76 -21.99 8.08
C GLU A 258 -20.48 -22.38 7.36
N VAL A 259 -20.45 -23.55 6.71
CA VAL A 259 -19.24 -23.96 5.99
C VAL A 259 -18.99 -23.12 4.75
N ASN A 260 -20.03 -22.79 3.99
CA ASN A 260 -19.91 -21.89 2.84
C ASN A 260 -19.40 -20.51 3.29
N TYR A 261 -19.92 -19.99 4.41
CA TYR A 261 -19.42 -18.75 5.00
C TYR A 261 -17.93 -18.81 5.37
N GLN A 262 -17.49 -19.88 6.06
CA GLN A 262 -16.07 -20.04 6.41
C GLN A 262 -15.18 -20.22 5.17
N LEU A 263 -15.69 -20.89 4.14
CA LEU A 263 -14.99 -21.08 2.87
C LEU A 263 -14.80 -19.76 2.12
N GLU A 264 -15.82 -18.93 2.06
CA GLU A 264 -15.73 -17.58 1.50
C GLU A 264 -14.76 -16.70 2.30
N CYS A 265 -14.75 -16.81 3.64
CA CYS A 265 -13.77 -16.12 4.49
C CYS A 265 -12.33 -16.56 4.18
N LEU A 266 -12.10 -17.87 3.98
CA LEU A 266 -10.79 -18.40 3.57
C LEU A 266 -10.38 -17.91 2.17
N GLN A 267 -11.32 -17.82 1.23
CA GLN A 267 -11.06 -17.25 -0.10
C GLN A 267 -10.69 -15.77 -0.02
N ALA A 268 -11.41 -14.99 0.80
CA ALA A 268 -11.10 -13.58 1.05
C ALA A 268 -9.70 -13.42 1.65
N LEU A 269 -9.30 -14.30 2.59
CA LEU A 269 -7.93 -14.33 3.12
C LEU A 269 -6.88 -14.65 2.06
N ILE A 270 -7.12 -15.65 1.21
CA ILE A 270 -6.21 -15.98 0.10
C ILE A 270 -6.03 -14.77 -0.81
N ASN A 271 -7.13 -14.15 -1.21
CA ASN A 271 -7.10 -12.94 -2.05
C ASN A 271 -6.36 -11.80 -1.37
N GLY A 272 -6.54 -11.64 -0.05
CA GLY A 272 -5.80 -10.70 0.77
C GLY A 272 -4.29 -10.93 0.78
N ILE A 273 -3.84 -12.18 0.95
CA ILE A 273 -2.43 -12.59 0.91
C ILE A 273 -1.83 -12.41 -0.50
N VAL A 274 -2.57 -12.78 -1.54
CA VAL A 274 -2.13 -12.60 -2.93
C VAL A 274 -1.96 -11.10 -3.24
N SER A 275 -2.92 -10.29 -2.80
CA SER A 275 -2.86 -8.83 -2.92
C SER A 275 -1.66 -8.27 -2.17
N SER A 276 -1.37 -8.78 -0.97
CA SER A 276 -0.30 -8.28 -0.10
C SER A 276 1.11 -8.48 -0.66
N ASN A 277 1.30 -9.43 -1.58
CA ASN A 277 2.58 -9.61 -2.28
C ASN A 277 3.00 -8.37 -3.09
N GLN A 278 2.07 -7.45 -3.37
CA GLN A 278 2.38 -6.18 -4.04
C GLN A 278 3.02 -5.15 -3.10
N THR A 279 2.92 -5.32 -1.78
CA THR A 279 3.28 -4.29 -0.79
C THR A 279 4.26 -4.73 0.29
N ASP A 280 5.04 -5.77 0.03
CA ASP A 280 6.05 -6.32 0.95
C ASP A 280 5.51 -6.70 2.35
N ILE A 281 4.18 -6.81 2.52
CA ILE A 281 3.58 -7.23 3.79
C ILE A 281 3.90 -8.70 4.01
N ASP A 282 4.42 -9.03 5.19
CA ASP A 282 4.64 -10.42 5.57
C ASP A 282 3.27 -11.12 5.70
N PRO A 283 3.00 -12.19 4.92
CA PRO A 283 1.70 -12.86 4.94
C PRO A 283 1.33 -13.37 6.34
N ARG A 284 2.33 -13.66 7.21
CA ARG A 284 2.10 -14.09 8.60
C ARG A 284 1.30 -13.06 9.39
N ILE A 285 1.55 -11.78 9.15
CA ILE A 285 0.82 -10.70 9.80
C ILE A 285 -0.66 -10.82 9.45
N ILE A 286 -0.96 -11.00 8.18
CA ILE A 286 -2.33 -11.14 7.71
C ILE A 286 -3.02 -12.35 8.36
N LEU A 287 -2.35 -13.50 8.40
CA LEU A 287 -2.90 -14.69 9.06
C LEU A 287 -3.18 -14.49 10.56
N VAL A 288 -2.24 -13.87 11.27
CA VAL A 288 -2.33 -13.71 12.72
C VAL A 288 -3.29 -12.61 13.12
N GLU A 289 -3.40 -11.55 12.33
CA GLU A 289 -4.35 -10.47 12.60
C GLU A 289 -5.78 -10.88 12.24
N SER A 290 -5.97 -11.56 11.09
CA SER A 290 -7.29 -12.07 10.70
C SER A 290 -7.84 -13.14 11.65
N SER A 291 -6.99 -13.84 12.40
CA SER A 291 -7.44 -14.78 13.44
C SER A 291 -7.87 -14.13 14.75
N GLN A 292 -7.75 -12.80 14.88
CA GLN A 292 -8.13 -12.07 16.09
C GLN A 292 -9.28 -11.11 15.84
N ARG A 293 -9.28 -10.48 14.67
CA ARG A 293 -10.25 -9.45 14.28
C ARG A 293 -10.35 -9.36 12.76
N PRO A 294 -11.42 -8.76 12.21
CA PRO A 294 -11.41 -8.34 10.82
C PRO A 294 -10.23 -7.40 10.55
N LEU A 295 -9.54 -7.64 9.43
CA LEU A 295 -8.39 -6.85 9.01
C LEU A 295 -8.76 -5.97 7.81
N LEU A 296 -8.44 -4.68 7.90
CA LEU A 296 -8.68 -3.72 6.84
C LEU A 296 -7.44 -2.85 6.62
N PHE A 297 -6.97 -2.76 5.38
CA PHE A 297 -5.82 -1.94 5.02
C PHE A 297 -5.89 -1.40 3.58
N SER A 298 -5.13 -0.34 3.33
CA SER A 298 -4.79 0.13 1.98
C SER A 298 -3.30 -0.03 1.76
N PHE A 299 -2.90 -0.23 0.50
CA PHE A 299 -1.50 -0.31 0.10
C PHE A 299 -0.75 1.03 0.21
N GLY A 300 -1.49 2.15 0.09
CA GLY A 300 -0.95 3.49 0.22
C GLY A 300 0.09 3.87 -0.84
N TYR A 301 0.85 4.94 -0.57
CA TYR A 301 1.87 5.44 -1.50
C TYR A 301 3.13 4.57 -1.56
N ARG A 302 3.53 3.99 -0.42
CA ARG A 302 4.82 3.26 -0.24
C ARG A 302 4.77 2.20 0.84
N LYS A 303 3.91 2.39 1.84
CA LYS A 303 3.74 1.48 2.97
C LYS A 303 2.25 1.25 3.17
N PRO A 304 1.86 0.03 3.55
CA PRO A 304 0.49 -0.26 3.90
C PRO A 304 0.01 0.65 5.04
N ILE A 305 -1.25 1.05 4.94
CA ILE A 305 -1.95 1.85 5.94
C ILE A 305 -3.05 0.95 6.50
N PHE A 306 -2.96 0.64 7.79
CA PHE A 306 -3.98 -0.14 8.50
C PHE A 306 -5.01 0.79 9.14
N ALA A 307 -6.24 0.29 9.33
CA ALA A 307 -7.29 1.00 10.05
C ALA A 307 -6.84 1.36 11.48
N ASP A 308 -6.54 0.33 12.26
CA ASP A 308 -6.13 0.48 13.64
C ASP A 308 -4.67 0.92 13.78
N SER A 309 -4.25 1.22 15.01
CA SER A 309 -2.86 1.51 15.39
C SER A 309 -1.94 0.28 15.28
N PHE A 310 -2.22 -0.63 14.34
CA PHE A 310 -1.34 -1.74 14.03
C PHE A 310 -0.01 -1.19 13.54
N ASP A 311 0.98 -1.22 14.43
CA ASP A 311 2.36 -0.89 14.11
C ASP A 311 3.11 -2.18 13.83
N GLU A 312 3.34 -2.45 12.54
CA GLU A 312 4.08 -3.60 12.04
C GLU A 312 5.45 -3.76 12.74
N SER A 313 6.11 -2.66 13.09
CA SER A 313 7.45 -2.71 13.69
C SER A 313 7.41 -3.21 15.14
N ILE A 314 6.36 -2.86 15.88
CA ILE A 314 6.17 -3.25 17.27
C ILE A 314 5.61 -4.67 17.34
N SER A 315 4.64 -5.00 16.48
CA SER A 315 4.02 -6.33 16.48
C SER A 315 5.01 -7.42 16.11
N THR A 316 5.79 -7.24 15.03
CA THR A 316 6.72 -8.28 14.53
C THR A 316 7.91 -8.57 15.43
N SER A 317 8.29 -7.64 16.31
CA SER A 317 9.41 -7.79 17.23
C SER A 317 9.02 -8.41 18.58
N SER A 318 7.73 -8.46 18.89
CA SER A 318 7.24 -9.02 20.15
C SER A 318 7.31 -10.56 20.19
N ASN A 319 7.64 -11.11 21.37
CA ASN A 319 7.58 -12.56 21.59
C ASN A 319 6.14 -13.08 21.48
N GLU A 320 5.18 -12.29 21.95
CA GLU A 320 3.75 -12.60 21.89
C GLU A 320 3.28 -12.85 20.45
N PHE A 321 3.70 -12.01 19.50
CA PHE A 321 3.36 -12.21 18.10
C PHE A 321 3.99 -13.49 17.53
N ARG A 322 5.21 -13.85 17.94
CA ARG A 322 5.83 -15.13 17.52
C ARG A 322 5.07 -16.33 18.05
N GLU A 323 4.61 -16.28 19.30
CA GLU A 323 3.77 -17.33 19.89
C GLU A 323 2.44 -17.44 19.14
N ARG A 324 1.80 -16.32 18.81
CA ARG A 324 0.57 -16.30 18.00
C ARG A 324 0.77 -16.90 16.61
N ILE A 325 1.90 -16.60 15.94
CA ILE A 325 2.25 -17.25 14.67
C ILE A 325 2.31 -18.77 14.85
N GLN A 326 2.97 -19.26 15.91
CA GLN A 326 3.08 -20.69 16.17
C GLN A 326 1.73 -21.34 16.41
N LEU A 327 0.85 -20.69 17.19
CA LEU A 327 -0.51 -21.17 17.46
C LEU A 327 -1.33 -21.26 16.17
N VAL A 328 -1.37 -20.20 15.36
CA VAL A 328 -2.10 -20.22 14.08
C VAL A 328 -1.55 -21.29 13.14
N ALA A 329 -0.23 -21.45 13.08
CA ALA A 329 0.40 -22.51 12.29
C ALA A 329 0.01 -23.91 12.78
N GLN A 330 -0.09 -24.12 14.10
CA GLN A 330 -0.57 -25.38 14.68
C GLN A 330 -2.03 -25.63 14.32
N TRP A 331 -2.90 -24.62 14.40
CA TRP A 331 -4.30 -24.77 14.00
C TRP A 331 -4.45 -25.11 12.53
N ILE A 332 -3.72 -24.43 11.64
CA ILE A 332 -3.72 -24.73 10.21
C ILE A 332 -3.24 -26.17 9.96
N LYS A 333 -2.19 -26.61 10.66
CA LYS A 333 -1.71 -27.99 10.59
C LYS A 333 -2.78 -28.98 11.03
N ILE A 334 -3.43 -28.75 12.17
CA ILE A 334 -4.50 -29.61 12.70
C ILE A 334 -5.68 -29.66 11.72
N ALA A 335 -6.15 -28.51 11.24
CA ALA A 335 -7.24 -28.42 10.27
C ALA A 335 -6.93 -29.23 9.01
N ARG A 336 -5.69 -29.15 8.52
CA ARG A 336 -5.22 -29.93 7.36
C ARG A 336 -5.17 -31.43 7.64
N GLU A 337 -4.65 -31.84 8.79
CA GLU A 337 -4.58 -33.27 9.16
C GLU A 337 -5.98 -33.86 9.31
N LYS A 338 -6.91 -33.11 9.88
CA LYS A 338 -8.31 -33.52 10.05
C LYS A 338 -9.04 -33.62 8.70
N SER A 339 -8.87 -32.65 7.79
CA SER A 339 -9.46 -32.73 6.46
C SER A 339 -8.93 -33.93 5.65
N VAL A 340 -7.64 -34.27 5.80
CA VAL A 340 -7.06 -35.47 5.18
C VAL A 340 -7.55 -36.76 5.82
N GLY A 341 -7.67 -36.81 7.14
CA GLY A 341 -8.17 -37.97 7.88
C GLY A 341 -9.62 -38.32 7.51
N LEU A 342 -10.48 -37.30 7.42
CA LEU A 342 -11.89 -37.45 7.02
C LEU A 342 -12.01 -38.06 5.62
N LEU A 343 -11.25 -37.55 4.66
CA LEU A 343 -11.20 -38.07 3.28
C LEU A 343 -10.77 -39.54 3.23
N ARG A 344 -9.75 -39.92 4.01
CA ARG A 344 -9.27 -41.31 4.05
C ARG A 344 -10.31 -42.25 4.62
N PHE A 345 -10.89 -41.92 5.78
CA PHE A 345 -11.91 -42.73 6.43
C PHE A 345 -13.13 -42.94 5.52
N GLN A 346 -13.61 -41.86 4.87
CA GLN A 346 -14.75 -41.95 3.95
C GLN A 346 -14.44 -42.71 2.65
N ASN A 347 -13.22 -42.61 2.10
CA ASN A 347 -12.81 -43.43 0.96
C ASN A 347 -12.78 -44.92 1.33
N THR A 348 -12.38 -45.23 2.58
CA THR A 348 -12.38 -46.61 3.10
C THR A 348 -13.81 -47.14 3.25
N ILE A 349 -14.74 -46.33 3.77
CA ILE A 349 -16.18 -46.68 3.85
C ILE A 349 -16.77 -46.91 2.46
N GLN A 350 -16.47 -46.03 1.48
CA GLN A 350 -16.98 -46.20 0.12
C GLN A 350 -16.43 -47.48 -0.54
N GLN A 351 -15.15 -47.80 -0.32
CA GLN A 351 -14.56 -49.06 -0.77
C GLN A 351 -15.22 -50.27 -0.13
N LEU A 352 -15.52 -50.21 1.18
CA LEU A 352 -16.25 -51.27 1.88
C LEU A 352 -17.69 -51.42 1.37
N GLN A 353 -18.41 -50.32 1.13
CA GLN A 353 -19.75 -50.34 0.53
C GLN A 353 -19.73 -50.93 -0.88
N ASN A 354 -18.76 -50.57 -1.72
CA ASN A 354 -18.62 -51.14 -3.06
C ASN A 354 -18.27 -52.65 -3.01
N GLN A 355 -17.49 -53.09 -2.02
CA GLN A 355 -17.18 -54.51 -1.81
C GLN A 355 -18.37 -55.30 -1.25
N LEU A 356 -19.21 -54.68 -0.44
CA LEU A 356 -20.43 -55.31 0.11
C LEU A 356 -21.57 -55.33 -0.91
N GLY A 357 -21.75 -54.28 -1.71
CA GLY A 357 -22.75 -54.23 -2.78
C GLY A 357 -22.49 -55.22 -3.92
N HIS A 358 -21.25 -55.71 -4.07
CA HIS A 358 -20.92 -56.81 -4.99
C HIS A 358 -21.19 -58.21 -4.44
N LYS A 359 -21.59 -58.36 -3.17
CA LYS A 359 -21.91 -59.66 -2.55
C LYS A 359 -23.41 -59.97 -2.49
N GLU A 360 -24.29 -59.06 -2.90
CA GLU A 360 -25.74 -59.25 -2.92
C GLU A 360 -26.32 -59.58 -4.32
N VAL A 361 -25.50 -60.09 -5.25
CA VAL A 361 -25.97 -60.63 -6.55
C VAL A 361 -25.75 -62.13 -6.63
#